data_AF-A0A5K0Z5N8-F1
#
_entry.id   AF-A0A5K0Z5N8-F1
#
_cell.length_a   1.000
_cell.length_b   1.000
_cell.length_c   1.000
_cell.angle_alpha   90.00
_cell.angle_beta   90.00
_cell.angle_gamma   90.00
#
_symmetry.space_group_name_H-M   'P 1'
#
loop_
_entity.id
_entity.type
_entity.pdbx_description
1 polymer ?
#
loop_
_entity_poly.entity_id
_entity_poly.type
_entity_poly.pdbx_seq_one_letter_code
_entity_poly.pdbx_strand_id
1 'polypeptide(L)'
;TIEVSDKALNSFLPLLPPEHLESLLQPMNMHVCRFYGSQGGGTLPKDTSIAVCIIEKANSLINRLLEESRLSEVGIIVIDELHM
;
A
#
# COMPACT_ATOMS: atom_id res chain seq x y z
N THR A 1 -0.22 7.89 -0.78
CA THR A 1 -0.96 7.09 -1.79
C THR A 1 -1.16 5.69 -1.27
N ILE A 2 -2.35 5.12 -1.44
CA ILE A 2 -2.64 3.73 -1.08
C ILE A 2 -2.84 2.95 -2.38
N GLU A 3 -2.11 1.86 -2.54
CA GLU A 3 -2.26 0.93 -3.65
C GLU A 3 -2.80 -0.37 -3.10
N VAL A 4 -4.01 -0.70 -3.53
CA VAL A 4 -4.77 -1.87 -3.13
C VAL A 4 -4.69 -2.89 -4.25
N SER A 5 -4.07 -4.03 -3.98
CA SER A 5 -3.96 -5.11 -4.95
C SER A 5 -4.48 -6.39 -4.31
N ASP A 6 -5.52 -6.97 -4.89
CA ASP A 6 -6.11 -8.24 -4.44
C ASP A 6 -5.24 -9.47 -4.79
N LYS A 7 -4.36 -9.33 -5.80
CA LYS A 7 -3.53 -10.45 -6.31
C LYS A 7 -2.06 -10.15 -6.64
N ALA A 8 -1.59 -8.91 -6.57
CA ALA A 8 -0.53 -8.43 -7.44
C ALA A 8 0.66 -7.78 -6.72
N LEU A 9 1.34 -8.56 -5.89
CA LEU A 9 2.82 -8.51 -5.91
C LEU A 9 3.42 -9.78 -6.51
N ASN A 10 2.64 -10.87 -6.65
CA ASN A 10 3.14 -12.16 -7.12
C ASN A 10 2.75 -12.49 -8.58
N SER A 11 1.64 -11.95 -9.11
CA SER A 11 1.17 -12.27 -10.48
C SER A 11 1.68 -11.31 -11.56
N PHE A 12 1.93 -10.03 -11.24
CA PHE A 12 2.49 -9.04 -12.19
C PHE A 12 4.04 -8.96 -12.14
N LEU A 13 4.67 -9.57 -11.14
CA LEU A 13 6.13 -9.54 -10.94
C LEU A 13 6.80 -10.93 -10.87
N PRO A 14 6.51 -11.92 -11.74
CA PRO A 14 7.42 -13.06 -11.85
C PRO A 14 8.80 -12.67 -12.40
N LEU A 15 9.01 -11.40 -12.80
CA LEU A 15 10.24 -10.86 -13.38
C LEU A 15 10.89 -9.72 -12.57
N LEU A 16 10.29 -9.31 -11.46
CA LEU A 16 10.76 -8.15 -10.69
C LEU A 16 10.75 -8.51 -9.20
N PRO A 17 11.90 -8.45 -8.52
CA PRO A 17 11.93 -8.75 -7.10
C PRO A 17 10.96 -7.83 -6.33
N PRO A 18 10.38 -8.27 -5.21
CA PRO A 18 9.40 -7.50 -4.43
C PRO A 18 9.88 -6.08 -4.07
N GLU A 19 11.20 -5.86 -4.09
CA GLU A 19 11.91 -4.60 -3.87
C GLU A 19 11.86 -3.62 -5.06
N HIS A 20 11.27 -3.98 -6.19
CA HIS A 20 11.38 -3.19 -7.41
C HIS A 20 10.68 -1.84 -7.31
N LEU A 21 9.46 -1.79 -6.78
CA LEU A 21 8.74 -0.53 -6.59
C LEU A 21 9.51 0.40 -5.62
N GLU A 22 10.08 -0.15 -4.56
CA GLU A 22 10.90 0.61 -3.63
C GLU A 22 12.19 1.10 -4.29
N SER A 23 12.87 0.26 -5.07
CA SER A 23 14.09 0.62 -5.81
C SER A 23 13.83 1.70 -6.88
N LEU A 24 12.69 1.64 -7.57
CA LEU A 24 12.30 2.65 -8.56
C LEU A 24 11.99 4.01 -7.92
N LEU A 25 11.46 4.01 -6.70
CA LEU A 25 11.00 5.20 -6.01
C LEU A 25 12.02 5.76 -5.01
N GLN A 26 13.06 4.98 -4.67
CA GLN A 26 14.16 5.38 -3.79
C GLN A 26 14.89 6.65 -4.28
N PRO A 27 15.14 6.87 -5.59
CA PRO A 27 15.70 8.12 -6.09
C PRO A 27 14.80 9.35 -5.86
N MET A 28 13.50 9.15 -5.66
CA MET A 28 12.53 10.21 -5.35
C MET A 28 12.29 10.37 -3.84
N ASN A 29 13.05 9.66 -3.01
CA ASN A 29 12.92 9.66 -1.55
C ASN A 29 11.50 9.32 -1.08
N MET A 30 10.83 8.42 -1.81
CA MET A 30 9.50 7.93 -1.47
C MET A 30 9.61 6.59 -0.74
N HIS A 31 8.96 6.49 0.42
CA HIS A 31 8.95 5.27 1.23
C HIS A 31 7.75 4.40 0.88
N VAL A 32 8.03 3.14 0.54
CA VAL A 32 7.02 2.13 0.23
C VAL A 32 6.87 1.19 1.42
N CYS A 33 5.67 1.16 2.02
CA CYS A 33 5.34 0.22 3.09
C CYS A 33 4.39 -0.84 2.56
N ARG A 34 4.65 -2.10 2.90
CA ARG A 34 3.84 -3.23 2.45
C ARG A 34 3.05 -3.83 3.60
N PHE A 35 1.78 -4.10 3.38
CA PHE A 35 0.84 -4.61 4.37
C PHE A 35 0.18 -5.90 3.84
N TYR A 36 0.70 -7.04 4.28
CA TYR A 36 0.20 -8.37 3.94
C TYR A 36 0.29 -9.29 5.16
N GLY A 37 -0.70 -10.17 5.33
CA GLY A 37 -0.75 -11.10 6.48
C GLY A 37 -0.59 -10.38 7.83
N SER A 38 0.42 -10.79 8.61
CA SER A 38 0.79 -10.16 9.89
C SER A 38 1.76 -8.97 9.76
N GLN A 39 2.29 -8.69 8.57
CA GLN A 39 3.19 -7.56 8.33
C GLN A 39 2.44 -6.23 8.17
N GLY A 40 3.07 -5.13 8.59
CA GLY A 40 2.55 -3.78 8.45
C GLY A 40 1.60 -3.30 9.57
N GLY A 41 1.29 -4.13 10.57
CA GLY A 41 0.47 -3.68 11.71
C GLY A 41 -0.94 -3.21 11.30
N GLY A 42 -1.54 -2.32 12.10
CA GLY A 42 -2.86 -1.73 11.85
C GLY A 42 -2.83 -0.22 11.57
N THR A 43 -1.65 0.38 11.54
CA THR A 43 -1.48 1.84 11.43
C THR A 43 -0.53 2.18 10.30
N LEU A 44 -0.87 3.19 9.51
CA LEU A 44 0.00 3.74 8.48
C LEU A 44 1.06 4.65 9.12
N PRO A 45 2.37 4.33 9.03
CA PRO A 45 3.43 5.23 9.47
C PRO A 45 3.35 6.59 8.76
N LYS A 46 3.75 7.67 9.45
CA LYS A 46 3.65 9.04 8.92
C LYS A 46 4.64 9.33 7.79
N ASP A 47 5.71 8.56 7.73
CA ASP A 47 6.75 8.61 6.70
C ASP A 47 6.38 7.80 5.45
N THR A 48 5.28 7.05 5.47
CA THR A 48 4.85 6.26 4.31
C THR A 48 4.35 7.13 3.17
N SER A 49 5.04 7.06 2.02
CA SER A 49 4.60 7.71 0.79
C SER A 49 3.59 6.85 0.02
N ILE A 50 3.86 5.54 -0.03
CA ILE A 50 3.02 4.54 -0.71
C ILE A 50 2.78 3.36 0.24
N ALA A 51 1.51 3.03 0.46
CA ALA A 51 1.12 1.80 1.13
C ALA A 51 0.64 0.79 0.10
N VAL A 52 1.31 -0.36 0.00
CA VAL A 52 0.86 -1.48 -0.84
C VAL A 52 0.18 -2.50 0.06
N CYS A 53 -1.09 -2.77 -0.17
CA CYS A 53 -1.88 -3.64 0.70
C CYS A 53 -2.83 -4.56 -0.06
N ILE A 54 -3.13 -5.71 0.55
CA ILE A 54 -4.28 -6.52 0.16
C ILE A 54 -5.58 -5.86 0.63
N ILE A 55 -6.71 -6.25 0.06
CA ILE A 55 -8.00 -5.60 0.28
C ILE A 55 -8.40 -5.53 1.76
N GLU A 56 -8.19 -6.60 2.52
CA GLU A 56 -8.55 -6.65 3.93
C GLU A 56 -7.72 -5.67 4.77
N LYS A 57 -6.43 -5.52 4.43
CA LYS A 57 -5.56 -4.54 5.09
C LYS A 57 -5.82 -3.12 4.63
N ALA A 58 -6.14 -2.90 3.36
CA ALA A 58 -6.58 -1.60 2.87
C ALA A 58 -7.78 -1.10 3.67
N ASN A 59 -8.80 -1.94 3.84
CA ASN A 59 -9.98 -1.59 4.62
C ASN A 59 -9.62 -1.23 6.08
N SER A 60 -8.78 -2.06 6.71
CA SER A 60 -8.32 -1.79 8.08
C SER A 60 -7.57 -0.46 8.20
N LEU A 61 -6.69 -0.14 7.26
CA LEU A 61 -5.92 1.11 7.23
C LEU A 61 -6.81 2.32 7.00
N ILE A 62 -7.77 2.25 6.06
CA ILE A 62 -8.71 3.33 5.80
C ILE A 62 -9.59 3.60 7.02
N ASN A 63 -10.12 2.56 7.66
CA ASN A 63 -10.91 2.72 8.89
C ASN A 63 -10.09 3.39 10.00
N ARG A 64 -8.82 2.99 10.16
CA ARG A 64 -7.92 3.62 11.13
C ARG A 64 -7.67 5.11 10.80
N LEU A 65 -7.43 5.43 9.53
CA LEU A 65 -7.22 6.81 9.09
C LEU A 65 -8.48 7.67 9.27
N LEU A 66 -9.66 7.09 9.10
CA LEU A 66 -10.94 7.74 9.41
C LEU A 66 -11.07 8.03 10.91
N GLU A 67 -10.83 7.03 11.76
CA GLU A 67 -10.85 7.18 13.23
C GLU A 67 -9.87 8.26 13.72
N GLU A 68 -8.69 8.33 13.11
CA GLU A 68 -7.64 9.30 13.46
C GLU A 68 -7.85 10.67 12.80
N SER A 69 -8.89 10.87 11.99
CA SER A 69 -9.11 12.10 11.19
C SER A 69 -7.95 12.44 10.24
N ARG A 70 -7.26 11.40 9.75
CA ARG A 70 -6.08 11.47 8.87
C ARG A 70 -6.36 10.99 7.45
N LEU A 71 -7.62 10.73 7.10
CA LEU A 71 -7.97 10.33 5.73
C LEU A 71 -7.56 11.38 4.69
N SER A 72 -7.46 12.66 5.07
CA SER A 72 -6.95 13.74 4.21
C SER A 72 -5.49 13.55 3.77
N GLU A 73 -4.71 12.68 4.43
CA GLU A 73 -3.35 12.31 4.00
C GLU A 73 -3.36 11.38 2.78
N VAL A 74 -4.51 10.74 2.48
CA VAL A 74 -4.66 9.86 1.33
C VAL A 74 -5.00 10.67 0.09
N GLY A 75 -4.02 10.88 -0.78
CA GLY A 75 -4.25 11.57 -2.06
C GLY A 75 -4.87 10.70 -3.15
N ILE A 76 -4.42 9.45 -3.26
CA ILE A 76 -4.80 8.54 -4.36
C ILE A 76 -4.97 7.13 -3.80
N ILE A 77 -6.02 6.45 -4.26
CA ILE A 77 -6.23 5.01 -4.07
C ILE A 77 -6.18 4.35 -5.45
N VAL A 78 -5.24 3.44 -5.66
CA VAL A 78 -5.13 2.61 -6.87
C VAL A 78 -5.68 1.22 -6.53
N ILE A 79 -6.54 0.66 -7.38
CA ILE A 79 -7.09 -0.69 -7.20
C ILE A 79 -6.70 -1.51 -8.44
N ASP A 80 -5.87 -2.55 -8.24
CA ASP A 80 -5.24 -3.27 -9.35
C ASP A 80 -6.16 -4.27 -10.09
N GLU A 81 -7.33 -4.61 -9.53
CA GLU A 81 -8.38 -5.33 -10.25
C GLU A 81 -9.76 -4.86 -9.76
N LEU A 82 -10.47 -4.08 -10.58
CA LEU A 82 -11.77 -3.50 -10.22
C LEU A 82 -12.97 -4.43 -10.47
N HIS A 83 -12.73 -5.66 -10.93
CA HIS A 83 -13.76 -6.58 -11.44
C HIS A 83 -14.09 -7.75 -10.49
N MET A 84 -13.73 -7.64 -9.21
CA MET A 84 -14.20 -8.57 -8.17
C MET A 84 -15.72 -8.56 -8.01
#